data_AF-A0A4C1WYZ4-F1
#
_entry.id   AF-A0A4C1WYZ4-F1
#
_cell.length_a   1.000
_cell.length_b   1.000
_cell.length_c   1.000
_cell.angle_alpha   90.00
_cell.angle_beta   90.00
_cell.angle_gamma   90.00
#
_symmetry.space_group_name_H-M   'P 1'
#
loop_
_entity.id
_entity.type
_entity.pdbx_description
1 polymer ?
#
loop_
_entity_poly.entity_id
_entity_poly.type
_entity_poly.pdbx_seq_one_letter_code
_entity_poly.pdbx_strand_id
1 'polypeptide(L)'
;MEIIAECLNEPEQSCAQNSSIEDTPHTSSDFQTVGQNEPEIIFKQKVDKAVQAFVTHSFRNIIHGKLDQECKRVEVDVALGRDARLEDAEAIAAVLADWCGACEAVLASVDKHITRANHHKQRAIRHQQAIEQEIVYIKKTLKSQTESEETASGAGTDTHSVPKKNSGKGKTQRNSAKFWQKST
;
A
#
# COMPACT_ATOMS: atom_id res chain seq x y z
N MET A 1 13.38 27.32 16.11
CA MET A 1 14.21 26.96 14.94
C MET A 1 13.73 27.79 13.78
N GLU A 2 14.21 29.03 13.69
CA GLU A 2 13.98 29.91 12.55
C GLU A 2 15.35 30.10 11.89
N ILE A 3 15.46 29.72 10.62
CA ILE A 3 16.62 30.06 9.81
C ILE A 3 16.16 31.14 8.84
N ILE A 4 16.74 32.31 9.05
CA ILE A 4 16.58 33.56 8.33
C ILE A 4 17.08 33.35 6.90
N ALA A 5 16.23 33.61 5.91
CA ALA A 5 16.62 33.68 4.50
C ALA A 5 16.93 35.13 4.14
N GLU A 6 18.19 35.53 4.30
CA GLU A 6 18.75 36.73 3.68
C GLU A 6 19.81 36.30 2.68
N CYS A 7 19.51 36.44 1.40
CA CYS A 7 20.49 36.53 0.33
C CYS A 7 19.75 37.04 -0.90
N LEU A 8 19.95 38.32 -1.23
CA LEU A 8 20.05 38.91 -2.57
C LEU A 8 19.88 40.42 -2.43
N ASN A 9 20.96 41.10 -2.06
CA ASN A 9 21.08 42.54 -2.26
C ASN A 9 22.44 42.78 -2.92
N GLU A 10 22.43 43.11 -4.20
CA GLU A 10 23.57 43.65 -4.95
C GLU A 10 23.09 44.94 -5.64
N PRO A 11 23.95 45.97 -5.79
CA PRO A 11 23.54 47.35 -5.90
C PRO A 11 23.24 47.77 -7.35
N GLU A 12 22.13 48.48 -7.57
CA GLU A 12 21.89 49.13 -8.86
C GLU A 12 22.80 50.37 -9.02
N GLN A 13 23.58 50.34 -10.09
CA GLN A 13 24.47 51.39 -10.54
C GLN A 13 23.65 52.50 -11.22
N SER A 14 23.64 53.69 -10.63
CA SER A 14 22.97 54.88 -11.16
C SER A 14 23.77 55.51 -12.31
N CYS A 15 23.17 55.55 -13.50
CA CYS A 15 23.59 56.40 -14.63
C CYS A 15 22.35 56.89 -15.39
N ALA A 16 21.86 58.11 -15.12
CA ALA A 16 21.25 58.96 -16.13
C ALA A 16 21.07 60.40 -15.61
N GLN A 17 21.53 61.33 -16.43
CA GLN A 17 21.64 62.76 -16.17
C GLN A 17 20.29 63.48 -16.33
N ASN A 18 20.06 64.50 -15.50
CA ASN A 18 18.95 65.44 -15.64
C ASN A 18 19.15 66.34 -16.87
N SER A 19 18.12 66.49 -17.71
CA SER A 19 17.95 67.70 -18.53
C SER A 19 16.47 68.06 -18.65
N SER A 20 16.17 69.27 -18.21
CA SER A 20 14.89 69.98 -18.24
C SER A 20 14.48 70.37 -19.68
N ILE A 21 13.18 70.37 -20.00
CA ILE A 21 12.49 71.26 -20.97
C ILE A 21 10.96 71.21 -20.71
N GLU A 22 10.31 72.33 -21.04
CA GLU A 22 9.09 72.98 -20.53
C GLU A 22 7.71 72.41 -20.97
N ASP A 23 6.67 72.97 -20.30
CA ASP A 23 5.22 72.75 -20.36
C ASP A 23 4.51 72.89 -21.74
N THR A 24 3.46 72.09 -21.97
CA THR A 24 2.04 72.54 -22.04
C THR A 24 1.06 71.39 -22.35
N PRO A 25 -0.22 71.46 -21.91
CA PRO A 25 -1.17 70.33 -21.92
C PRO A 25 -2.10 70.37 -23.14
N HIS A 26 -2.63 69.23 -23.61
CA HIS A 26 -4.00 69.06 -24.14
C HIS A 26 -4.28 67.58 -24.49
N THR A 27 -5.26 67.01 -23.77
CA THR A 27 -6.24 65.98 -24.18
C THR A 27 -5.84 64.93 -25.23
N SER A 28 -5.71 63.66 -24.80
CA SER A 28 -6.40 62.54 -25.46
C SER A 28 -6.53 61.38 -24.48
N SER A 29 -7.78 60.95 -24.33
CA SER A 29 -8.15 59.62 -23.85
C SER A 29 -7.38 58.54 -24.63
N ASP A 30 -7.28 57.36 -24.01
CA ASP A 30 -6.91 56.07 -24.60
C ASP A 30 -5.46 55.63 -24.38
N PHE A 31 -5.09 55.38 -23.12
CA PHE A 31 -4.17 54.29 -22.79
C PHE A 31 -4.44 53.76 -21.38
N GLN A 32 -5.64 53.22 -21.16
CA GLN A 32 -6.00 52.61 -19.89
C GLN A 32 -5.78 51.09 -19.94
N THR A 33 -4.52 50.67 -20.06
CA THR A 33 -4.14 49.28 -19.74
C THR A 33 -2.73 49.19 -19.14
N VAL A 34 -2.39 50.02 -18.15
CA VAL A 34 -1.12 49.84 -17.42
C VAL A 34 -1.35 50.15 -15.95
N GLY A 35 -1.37 49.13 -15.10
CA GLY A 35 -1.31 49.35 -13.65
C GLY A 35 -1.99 48.32 -12.75
N GLN A 36 -2.82 47.41 -13.27
CA GLN A 36 -3.55 46.48 -12.40
C GLN A 36 -2.94 45.07 -12.27
N ASN A 37 -1.94 44.71 -13.08
CA ASN A 37 -1.48 43.31 -13.18
C ASN A 37 0.00 43.11 -12.80
N GLU A 38 0.71 44.12 -12.30
CA GLU A 38 2.11 44.00 -11.80
C GLU A 38 2.34 42.75 -10.93
N PRO A 39 1.54 42.48 -9.87
CA PRO A 39 1.75 41.29 -9.03
C PRO A 39 1.43 39.98 -9.77
N GLU A 40 0.46 39.97 -10.68
CA GLU A 40 0.12 38.78 -11.48
C GLU A 40 1.20 38.46 -12.50
N ILE A 41 1.79 39.48 -13.14
CA ILE A 41 2.89 39.34 -14.11
C ILE A 41 4.13 38.78 -13.42
N ILE A 42 4.49 39.32 -12.24
CA ILE A 42 5.63 38.81 -11.46
C ILE A 42 5.37 37.37 -11.00
N PHE A 43 4.15 37.05 -10.59
CA PHE A 43 3.78 35.68 -10.19
C PHE A 43 3.88 34.71 -11.37
N LYS A 44 3.32 35.07 -12.53
CA LYS A 44 3.40 34.28 -13.76
C LYS A 44 4.85 34.06 -14.18
N GLN A 45 5.67 35.11 -14.19
CA GLN A 45 7.08 35.03 -14.55
C GLN A 45 7.88 34.12 -13.60
N LYS A 46 7.59 34.13 -12.30
CA LYS A 46 8.21 33.22 -11.33
C LYS A 46 7.83 31.76 -11.59
N VAL A 47 6.56 31.50 -11.88
CA VAL A 47 6.07 30.15 -12.23
C VAL A 47 6.73 29.65 -13.50
N ASP A 48 6.80 30.47 -14.54
CA ASP A 48 7.41 30.09 -15.82
C ASP A 48 8.90 29.76 -15.67
N LYS A 49 9.63 30.54 -14.87
CA LYS A 49 11.04 30.26 -14.54
C LYS A 49 11.21 28.94 -13.79
N ALA A 50 10.34 28.65 -12.84
CA ALA A 50 10.38 27.39 -12.07
C ALA A 50 10.07 26.18 -12.96
N VAL A 51 9.06 26.28 -13.83
CA VAL A 51 8.72 25.23 -14.80
C VAL A 51 9.87 25.00 -15.77
N GLN A 52 10.45 26.08 -16.32
CA GLN A 52 11.59 25.98 -17.23
C GLN A 52 12.80 25.30 -16.55
N ALA A 53 13.06 25.64 -15.29
CA ALA A 53 14.12 25.01 -14.51
C ALA A 53 13.86 23.50 -14.33
N PHE A 54 12.64 23.10 -13.94
CA PHE A 54 12.28 21.70 -13.80
C PHE A 54 12.47 20.92 -15.10
N VAL A 55 11.94 21.43 -16.21
CA VAL A 55 12.06 20.82 -17.55
C VAL A 55 13.54 20.64 -17.92
N THR A 56 14.37 21.65 -17.69
CA THR A 56 15.81 21.59 -17.99
C THR A 56 16.53 20.51 -17.18
N HIS A 57 16.24 20.37 -15.89
CA HIS A 57 16.88 19.36 -15.03
C HIS A 57 16.37 17.94 -15.32
N SER A 58 15.12 17.81 -15.77
CA SER A 58 14.56 16.55 -16.24
C SER A 58 15.25 16.05 -17.50
N PHE A 59 15.44 16.91 -18.50
CA PHE A 59 16.20 16.56 -19.71
C PHE A 59 17.67 16.22 -19.46
N ARG A 60 18.26 16.71 -18.36
CA ARG A 60 19.61 16.37 -17.92
C ARG A 60 19.67 15.08 -17.10
N ASN A 61 18.54 14.40 -16.89
CA ASN A 61 18.41 13.23 -16.03
C ASN A 61 18.85 13.47 -14.57
N ILE A 62 18.70 14.72 -14.09
CA ILE A 62 19.02 15.09 -12.70
C ILE A 62 17.79 14.86 -11.81
N ILE A 63 16.60 15.15 -12.32
CA ILE A 63 15.32 15.01 -11.61
C ILE A 63 14.33 14.27 -12.50
N HIS A 64 13.70 13.23 -11.98
CA HIS A 64 12.58 12.56 -12.62
C HIS A 64 11.32 12.79 -11.78
N GLY A 65 10.20 13.04 -12.44
CA GLY A 65 8.97 13.41 -11.77
C GLY A 65 7.91 14.00 -12.70
N LYS A 66 6.85 14.53 -12.10
CA LYS A 66 5.71 15.13 -12.81
C LYS A 66 5.42 16.53 -12.30
N LEU A 67 5.01 17.40 -13.21
CA LEU A 67 4.51 18.72 -12.86
C LEU A 67 3.00 18.63 -12.64
N ASP A 68 2.56 18.86 -11.40
CA ASP A 68 1.15 19.01 -11.06
C ASP A 68 0.79 20.50 -11.06
N GLN A 69 0.18 20.95 -12.16
CA GLN A 69 -0.21 22.34 -12.35
C GLN A 69 -1.45 22.73 -11.54
N GLU A 70 -2.32 21.76 -11.21
CA GLU A 70 -3.52 22.00 -10.41
C GLU A 70 -3.12 22.31 -8.96
N CYS A 71 -2.25 21.48 -8.38
CA CYS A 71 -1.73 21.71 -7.04
C CYS A 71 -0.56 22.71 -6.99
N LYS A 72 -0.06 23.16 -8.15
CA LYS A 72 1.12 24.04 -8.30
C LYS A 72 2.37 23.45 -7.63
N ARG A 73 2.63 22.16 -7.83
CA ARG A 73 3.73 21.40 -7.21
C ARG A 73 4.45 20.54 -8.25
N VAL A 74 5.64 20.09 -7.87
CA VAL A 74 6.37 19.07 -8.61
C VAL A 74 6.42 17.81 -7.74
N GLU A 75 5.92 16.72 -8.26
CA GLU A 75 6.10 15.39 -7.69
C GLU A 75 7.44 14.85 -8.18
N VAL A 76 8.38 14.58 -7.28
CA VAL A 76 9.71 14.08 -7.62
C VAL A 76 9.79 12.60 -7.28
N ASP A 77 10.02 11.77 -8.28
CA ASP A 77 10.18 10.32 -8.14
C ASP A 77 11.63 9.98 -7.77
N VAL A 78 12.58 10.62 -8.45
CA VAL A 78 14.02 10.39 -8.28
C VAL A 78 14.76 11.71 -8.46
N ALA A 79 15.79 11.95 -7.65
CA ALA A 79 16.71 13.06 -7.84
C ALA A 79 18.15 12.61 -7.59
N LEU A 80 19.09 13.15 -8.37
CA LEU A 80 20.51 12.98 -8.12
C LEU A 80 20.95 13.96 -7.01
N GLY A 81 21.67 13.43 -6.02
CA GLY A 81 22.28 14.26 -4.98
C GLY A 81 23.36 15.17 -5.58
N ARG A 82 23.22 16.48 -5.41
CA ARG A 82 24.18 17.47 -5.92
C ARG A 82 25.36 17.66 -4.97
N ASP A 83 25.06 17.80 -3.67
CA ASP A 83 26.03 18.14 -2.65
C ASP A 83 26.17 16.94 -1.70
N ALA A 84 27.37 16.36 -1.63
CA ALA A 84 27.71 15.31 -0.68
C ALA A 84 28.83 15.83 0.21
N ARG A 85 28.46 16.35 1.38
CA ARG A 85 29.41 16.88 2.35
C ARG A 85 29.81 15.76 3.31
N LEU A 86 31.07 15.76 3.74
CA LEU A 86 31.60 14.68 4.59
C LEU A 86 30.94 14.70 5.97
N GLU A 87 30.63 15.89 6.48
CA GLU A 87 29.91 16.12 7.73
C GLU A 87 28.49 15.53 7.75
N ASP A 88 27.86 15.33 6.59
CA ASP A 88 26.52 14.75 6.48
C ASP A 88 26.56 13.21 6.39
N ALA A 89 27.73 12.61 6.20
CA ALA A 89 27.87 11.17 5.93
C ALA A 89 27.33 10.31 7.08
N GLU A 90 27.57 10.72 8.33
CA GLU A 90 27.05 10.01 9.51
C GLU A 90 25.52 10.07 9.58
N ALA A 91 24.93 11.23 9.29
CA ALA A 91 23.48 11.39 9.25
C ALA A 91 22.83 10.56 8.13
N ILE A 92 23.45 10.53 6.94
CA ILE A 92 23.00 9.69 5.82
C ILE A 92 23.04 8.20 6.21
N ALA A 93 24.14 7.76 6.83
CA ALA A 93 24.29 6.38 7.27
C ALA A 93 23.25 6.01 8.34
N ALA A 94 22.96 6.90 9.30
CA ALA A 94 21.96 6.70 10.33
C ALA A 94 20.55 6.51 9.73
N VAL A 95 20.13 7.37 8.81
CA VAL A 95 18.82 7.26 8.16
C VAL A 95 18.68 5.95 7.37
N LEU A 96 19.74 5.54 6.65
CA LEU A 96 19.75 4.26 5.93
C LEU A 96 19.67 3.08 6.90
N ALA A 97 20.41 3.12 8.01
CA ALA A 97 20.39 2.07 9.02
C ALA A 97 19.01 1.95 9.68
N ASP A 98 18.37 3.06 10.01
CA ASP A 98 17.00 3.09 10.56
C ASP A 98 15.99 2.49 9.58
N TRP A 99 16.12 2.82 8.28
CA TRP A 99 15.25 2.26 7.25
C TRP A 99 15.46 0.75 7.05
N CYS A 100 16.71 0.29 7.06
CA CYS A 100 17.04 -1.13 7.05
C CYS A 100 16.46 -1.85 8.28
N GLY A 101 16.63 -1.29 9.47
CA GLY A 101 16.08 -1.84 10.71
C GLY A 101 14.55 -1.94 10.69
N ALA A 102 13.87 -0.95 10.12
CA ALA A 102 12.41 -1.00 9.92
C ALA A 102 11.99 -2.14 8.97
N CYS A 103 12.70 -2.31 7.85
CA CYS A 103 12.47 -3.42 6.93
C CYS A 103 12.66 -4.79 7.60
N GLU A 104 13.76 -4.95 8.36
CA GLU A 104 14.03 -6.18 9.12
C GLU A 104 12.95 -6.47 10.16
N ALA A 105 12.48 -5.45 10.87
CA ALA A 105 11.41 -5.60 11.86
C ALA A 105 10.10 -6.09 11.21
N VAL A 106 9.75 -5.55 10.04
CA VAL A 106 8.57 -5.98 9.28
C VAL A 106 8.73 -7.43 8.81
N LEU A 107 9.88 -7.79 8.22
CA LEU A 107 10.16 -9.15 7.77
C LEU A 107 10.12 -10.15 8.92
N ALA A 108 10.76 -9.85 10.05
CA ALA A 108 10.74 -10.68 11.24
C ALA A 108 9.32 -10.86 11.81
N SER A 109 8.48 -9.83 11.71
CA SER A 109 7.06 -9.94 12.08
C SER A 109 6.34 -10.92 11.15
N VAL A 110 6.50 -10.77 9.84
CA VAL A 110 5.90 -11.68 8.84
C VAL A 110 6.31 -13.14 9.10
N ASP A 111 7.58 -13.41 9.35
CA ASP A 111 8.07 -14.77 9.66
C ASP A 111 7.46 -15.36 10.94
N LYS A 112 7.31 -14.54 11.99
CA LYS A 112 6.62 -14.95 13.22
C LYS A 112 5.15 -15.30 12.93
N HIS A 113 4.47 -14.49 12.12
CA HIS A 113 3.09 -14.74 11.73
C HIS A 113 2.94 -16.01 10.89
N ILE A 114 3.85 -16.28 9.95
CA ILE A 114 3.89 -17.52 9.17
C ILE A 114 4.08 -18.73 10.10
N THR A 115 5.07 -18.67 11.00
CA THR A 115 5.36 -19.76 11.94
C THR A 115 4.16 -20.05 12.84
N ARG A 116 3.53 -19.00 13.37
CA ARG A 116 2.32 -19.12 14.19
C ARG A 116 1.16 -19.75 13.40
N ALA A 117 0.91 -19.28 12.18
CA ALA A 117 -0.16 -19.82 11.33
C ALA A 117 0.07 -21.32 11.01
N ASN A 118 1.31 -21.69 10.68
CA ASN A 118 1.69 -23.07 10.43
C ASN A 118 1.54 -23.95 11.68
N HIS A 119 1.91 -23.44 12.86
CA HIS A 119 1.71 -24.14 14.12
C HIS A 119 0.23 -24.38 14.40
N HIS A 120 -0.63 -23.37 14.23
CA HIS A 120 -2.08 -23.51 14.38
C HIS A 120 -2.66 -24.53 13.40
N LYS A 121 -2.26 -24.47 12.12
CA LYS A 121 -2.67 -25.45 11.09
C LYS A 121 -2.28 -26.87 11.52
N GLN A 122 -1.03 -27.09 11.94
CA GLN A 122 -0.55 -28.40 12.33
C GLN A 122 -1.25 -28.93 13.59
N ARG A 123 -1.58 -28.06 14.55
CA ARG A 123 -2.37 -28.41 15.73
C ARG A 123 -3.79 -28.85 15.34
N ALA A 124 -4.44 -28.10 14.44
CA ALA A 124 -5.78 -28.44 13.96
C ALA A 124 -5.79 -29.79 13.23
N ILE A 125 -4.80 -30.04 12.35
CA ILE A 125 -4.65 -31.33 11.65
C ILE A 125 -4.48 -32.48 12.64
N ARG A 126 -3.57 -32.34 13.62
CA ARG A 126 -3.36 -33.37 14.65
C ARG A 126 -4.61 -33.65 15.46
N HIS A 127 -5.35 -32.60 15.83
CA HIS A 127 -6.60 -32.75 16.57
C HIS A 127 -7.67 -33.48 15.76
N GLN A 128 -7.82 -33.12 14.48
CA GLN A 128 -8.74 -33.79 13.56
C GLN A 128 -8.40 -35.28 13.40
N GLN A 129 -7.11 -35.60 13.23
CA GLN A 129 -6.64 -36.99 13.13
C GLN A 129 -6.94 -37.81 14.40
N ALA A 130 -6.76 -37.21 15.59
CA ALA A 130 -7.08 -37.87 16.85
C ALA A 130 -8.58 -38.21 16.94
N ILE A 131 -9.45 -37.26 16.59
CA ILE A 131 -10.90 -37.49 16.54
C ILE A 131 -11.25 -38.60 15.55
N GLU A 132 -10.66 -38.59 14.35
CA GLU A 132 -10.90 -39.62 13.34
C GLU A 132 -10.47 -41.02 13.82
N GLN A 133 -9.34 -41.11 14.54
CA GLN A 133 -8.86 -42.37 15.14
C GLN A 133 -9.82 -42.88 16.22
N GLU A 134 -10.29 -42.01 17.11
CA GLU A 134 -11.29 -42.36 18.13
C GLU A 134 -12.59 -42.88 17.49
N ILE A 135 -13.07 -42.22 16.43
CA ILE A 135 -14.25 -42.69 15.68
C ILE A 135 -14.04 -44.10 15.12
N VAL A 136 -12.87 -44.38 14.55
CA VAL A 136 -12.55 -45.72 14.02
C VAL A 136 -12.45 -46.75 15.14
N TYR A 137 -11.82 -46.41 16.26
CA TYR A 137 -11.68 -47.29 17.42
C TYR A 137 -13.04 -47.66 18.02
N ILE A 138 -13.91 -46.67 18.25
CA ILE A 138 -15.27 -46.89 18.76
C ILE A 138 -16.06 -47.78 17.79
N LYS A 139 -16.02 -47.50 16.48
CA LYS A 139 -16.71 -48.33 15.47
C LYS A 139 -16.23 -49.79 15.47
N LYS A 140 -14.92 -50.03 15.63
CA LYS A 140 -14.36 -51.40 15.72
C LYS A 140 -14.82 -52.11 16.99
N THR A 141 -14.78 -51.41 18.13
CA THR A 141 -15.19 -51.95 19.43
C THR A 141 -16.67 -52.35 19.42
N LEU A 142 -17.54 -51.49 18.87
CA LEU A 142 -18.97 -51.79 18.74
C LEU A 142 -19.24 -53.02 17.86
N LYS A 143 -18.58 -53.12 16.69
CA LYS A 143 -18.72 -54.29 15.81
C LYS A 143 -18.31 -55.59 16.50
N SER A 144 -17.17 -55.58 17.20
CA SER A 144 -16.67 -56.76 17.92
C SER A 144 -17.61 -57.20 19.03
N GLN A 145 -18.26 -56.26 19.73
CA GLN A 145 -19.26 -56.57 20.76
C GLN A 145 -20.50 -57.24 20.16
N THR A 146 -21.02 -56.71 19.05
CA THR A 146 -22.17 -57.30 18.35
C THR A 146 -21.89 -58.72 17.84
N GLU A 147 -20.72 -58.96 17.25
CA GLU A 147 -20.32 -60.30 16.78
C GLU A 147 -20.14 -61.31 17.93
N SER A 148 -19.76 -60.84 19.12
CA SER A 148 -19.61 -61.68 20.32
C SER A 148 -20.95 -62.06 20.97
N GLU A 149 -21.99 -61.23 20.83
CA GLU A 149 -23.35 -61.50 21.31
C GLU A 149 -24.11 -62.50 20.42
N GLU A 150 -23.82 -62.55 19.12
CA GLU A 150 -24.41 -63.52 18.19
C GLU A 150 -23.88 -64.95 18.39
N THR A 151 -22.69 -65.14 18.99
CA THR A 151 -22.15 -66.49 19.29
C THR A 151 -22.60 -67.04 20.65
N ALA A 152 -23.14 -66.21 21.53
CA ALA A 152 -23.66 -66.62 22.84
C ALA A 152 -25.19 -66.89 22.84
N SER A 153 -25.90 -66.51 21.78
CA SER A 153 -27.34 -66.76 21.61
C SER A 153 -27.63 -67.88 20.60
N GLY A 154 -26.89 -68.98 20.69
CA GLY A 154 -27.20 -70.25 20.04
C GLY A 154 -28.30 -71.03 20.75
N ALA A 155 -29.52 -70.49 20.86
CA ALA A 155 -30.75 -71.24 21.11
C ALA A 155 -32.00 -70.36 20.94
N GLY A 156 -32.79 -70.61 19.89
CA GLY A 156 -34.25 -70.45 19.97
C GLY A 156 -34.92 -69.57 18.93
N THR A 157 -35.67 -70.25 18.07
CA THR A 157 -36.97 -69.89 17.46
C THR A 157 -37.02 -68.99 16.22
N ASP A 158 -37.35 -69.68 15.13
CA ASP A 158 -38.08 -69.19 13.95
C ASP A 158 -39.29 -68.30 14.32
N THR A 159 -39.52 -67.22 13.57
CA THR A 159 -40.64 -67.09 12.60
C THR A 159 -40.95 -65.64 12.20
N HIS A 160 -41.33 -65.53 10.93
CA HIS A 160 -42.15 -64.50 10.28
C HIS A 160 -41.52 -63.23 9.68
N SER A 161 -41.36 -63.34 8.36
CA SER A 161 -41.36 -62.32 7.32
C SER A 161 -42.71 -61.58 7.18
N VAL A 162 -42.67 -60.25 7.03
CA VAL A 162 -43.61 -59.41 6.23
C VAL A 162 -42.89 -58.11 5.80
N PRO A 163 -42.97 -57.68 4.51
CA PRO A 163 -42.38 -56.43 4.03
C PRO A 163 -43.37 -55.25 4.12
N LYS A 164 -42.91 -54.05 4.51
CA LYS A 164 -43.68 -52.81 4.31
C LYS A 164 -42.83 -51.67 3.74
N LYS A 165 -43.22 -51.30 2.53
CA LYS A 165 -42.91 -50.10 1.75
C LYS A 165 -43.64 -48.89 2.34
N ASN A 166 -42.95 -47.75 2.50
CA ASN A 166 -43.46 -46.36 2.36
C ASN A 166 -42.27 -45.40 2.51
N SER A 167 -41.83 -44.71 1.45
CA SER A 167 -42.31 -43.39 1.00
C SER A 167 -42.24 -42.31 2.10
N GLY A 168 -41.18 -41.49 2.04
CA GLY A 168 -40.99 -40.37 2.97
C GLY A 168 -39.90 -39.43 2.48
N LYS A 169 -40.31 -38.43 1.70
CA LYS A 169 -39.50 -37.37 1.07
C LYS A 169 -39.07 -36.38 2.16
N GLY A 170 -37.78 -36.30 2.47
CA GLY A 170 -37.20 -35.31 3.40
C GLY A 170 -36.07 -34.53 2.73
N LYS A 171 -36.33 -33.26 2.42
CA LYS A 171 -35.38 -32.25 1.91
C LYS A 171 -34.28 -31.93 2.94
N THR A 172 -33.17 -31.34 2.46
CA THR A 172 -32.05 -30.60 3.16
C THR A 172 -30.71 -31.26 2.77
N GLN A 173 -29.63 -30.63 2.31
CA GLN A 173 -29.23 -29.24 2.08
C GLN A 173 -27.84 -29.28 1.41
N ARG A 174 -27.64 -28.40 0.41
CA ARG A 174 -26.39 -27.94 -0.23
C ARG A 174 -25.13 -28.81 -0.08
N ASN A 175 -24.78 -29.50 -1.17
CA ASN A 175 -23.40 -29.92 -1.44
C ASN A 175 -22.62 -28.73 -2.03
N SER A 176 -21.88 -27.99 -1.21
CA SER A 176 -20.86 -27.03 -1.66
C SER A 176 -19.46 -27.59 -1.37
N ALA A 177 -19.05 -28.56 -2.17
CA ALA A 177 -17.72 -29.18 -2.08
C ALA A 177 -17.05 -29.18 -3.46
N LYS A 178 -16.80 -28.00 -4.05
CA LYS A 178 -15.98 -27.84 -5.27
C LYS A 178 -15.31 -26.45 -5.35
N PHE A 179 -14.57 -26.02 -4.32
CA PHE A 179 -13.84 -24.73 -4.37
C PHE A 179 -12.30 -24.84 -4.42
N TRP A 180 -11.72 -26.04 -4.43
CA TRP A 180 -10.27 -26.17 -4.58
C TRP A 180 -9.92 -27.21 -5.65
N GLN A 181 -10.07 -26.84 -6.91
CA GLN A 181 -9.29 -27.47 -7.98
C GLN A 181 -8.06 -26.60 -8.21
N LYS A 182 -6.90 -27.17 -7.84
CA LYS A 182 -5.58 -26.64 -8.16
C LYS A 182 -5.38 -26.69 -9.67
N SER A 183 -4.99 -25.57 -10.26
CA SER A 183 -4.44 -25.50 -11.60
C SER A 183 -3.05 -26.14 -11.60
N THR A 184 -2.88 -27.21 -12.38
CA THR A 184 -1.59 -27.63 -12.94
C THR A 184 -1.26 -26.78 -14.15
#